data_AF-A0A7X9EBH4-F1
#
_entry.id   AF-A0A7X9EBH4-F1
#
_cell.length_a   1.000
_cell.length_b   1.000
_cell.length_c   1.000
_cell.angle_alpha   90.00
_cell.angle_beta   90.00
_cell.angle_gamma   90.00
#
_symmetry.space_group_name_H-M   'P 1'
#
loop_
_entity.id
_entity.type
_entity.pdbx_description
1 polymer ?
#
loop_
_entity_poly.entity_id
_entity_poly.type
_entity_poly.pdbx_seq_one_letter_code
_entity_poly.pdbx_strand_id
1 'polypeptide(L)'
;FSKGRVISVFGCGGNKDKGRRFGMGEVSGKLADFTIITSDNPRSEDPLAIINDIETGIKKTDGKYIKIVDRKEAIRYAIEHAQSNDVIVIAGKGHETYQIFKDKTIHFDDREVVREILNEINGYAK
;
A
#
# COMPACT_ATOMS: atom_id res chain seq x y z
N PHE A 1 -21.57 -1.09 -2.53
CA PHE A 1 -20.74 0.06 -2.92
C PHE A 1 -20.49 0.92 -1.69
N SER A 2 -19.27 1.46 -1.54
CA SER A 2 -18.93 2.38 -0.45
C SER A 2 -19.66 3.72 -0.62
N LYS A 3 -19.91 4.43 0.48
CA LYS A 3 -20.48 5.80 0.43
C LYS A 3 -19.42 6.85 0.09
N GLY A 4 -18.16 6.63 0.49
CA GLY A 4 -17.00 7.45 0.12
C GLY A 4 -16.06 6.72 -0.82
N ARG A 5 -14.83 7.22 -0.94
CA ARG A 5 -13.79 6.68 -1.82
C ARG A 5 -13.32 5.31 -1.35
N VAL A 6 -12.94 4.44 -2.28
CA VAL A 6 -12.15 3.25 -2.03
C VAL A 6 -10.68 3.59 -2.23
N ILE A 7 -9.92 3.62 -1.14
CA ILE A 7 -8.47 3.88 -1.13
C ILE A 7 -7.74 2.55 -1.02
N SER A 8 -6.92 2.21 -2.02
CA SER A 8 -6.14 0.97 -2.06
C SER A 8 -4.69 1.25 -1.66
N VAL A 9 -4.16 0.53 -0.66
CA VAL A 9 -2.75 0.59 -0.24
C VAL A 9 -2.13 -0.77 -0.43
N PHE A 10 -1.19 -0.90 -1.37
CA PHE A 10 -0.57 -2.20 -1.63
C PHE A 10 0.82 -2.10 -2.26
N GLY A 11 1.54 -3.21 -2.15
CA GLY A 11 2.81 -3.46 -2.83
C GLY A 11 2.81 -4.84 -3.46
N CYS A 12 3.95 -5.23 -4.04
CA CYS A 12 4.18 -6.58 -4.54
C CYS A 12 5.45 -7.18 -3.95
N GLY A 13 5.49 -8.49 -3.82
CA GLY A 13 6.70 -9.21 -3.43
C GLY A 13 7.78 -9.18 -4.52
N GLY A 14 9.03 -9.00 -4.10
CA GLY A 14 10.20 -9.27 -4.91
C GLY A 14 10.41 -10.77 -5.13
N ASN A 15 11.21 -11.09 -6.14
CA ASN A 15 11.50 -12.42 -6.67
C ASN A 15 10.23 -13.23 -7.02
N LYS A 16 9.18 -12.52 -7.47
CA LYS A 16 7.90 -13.09 -7.92
C LYS A 16 7.63 -12.63 -9.35
N ASP A 17 6.58 -13.21 -9.94
CA ASP A 17 6.17 -12.89 -11.31
C ASP A 17 5.88 -11.38 -11.48
N LYS A 18 6.61 -10.75 -12.40
CA LYS A 18 6.43 -9.35 -12.76
C LYS A 18 5.11 -9.10 -13.48
N GLY A 19 4.61 -10.09 -14.24
CA GLY A 19 3.32 -10.03 -14.94
C GLY A 19 2.18 -9.62 -14.01
N ARG A 20 2.17 -10.19 -12.80
CA ARG A 20 1.20 -9.85 -11.75
C ARG A 20 1.30 -8.41 -11.27
N ARG A 21 2.49 -7.81 -11.22
CA ARG A 21 2.67 -6.41 -10.78
C ARG A 21 1.94 -5.44 -11.70
N PHE A 22 2.14 -5.62 -13.00
CA PHE A 22 1.45 -4.83 -14.03
C PHE A 22 -0.06 -5.02 -13.94
N GLY A 23 -0.52 -6.27 -13.85
CA GLY A 23 -1.95 -6.58 -13.74
C GLY A 23 -2.60 -5.98 -12.49
N MET A 24 -1.95 -6.09 -11.33
CA MET A 24 -2.44 -5.52 -10.07
C MET A 24 -2.54 -4.00 -10.12
N GLY A 25 -1.55 -3.34 -10.71
CA GLY A 25 -1.62 -1.91 -10.99
C GLY A 25 -2.84 -1.56 -11.84
N GLU A 26 -3.02 -2.26 -12.95
CA GLU A 26 -4.15 -2.01 -13.85
C GLU A 26 -5.51 -2.24 -13.17
N VAL A 27 -5.72 -3.31 -12.38
CA VAL A 27 -7.02 -3.47 -11.70
C VAL A 27 -7.22 -2.45 -10.59
N SER A 28 -6.17 -2.08 -9.83
CA SER A 28 -6.33 -1.04 -8.79
C SER A 28 -6.69 0.30 -9.41
N GLY A 29 -6.07 0.66 -10.54
CA GLY A 29 -6.38 1.90 -11.25
C GLY A 29 -7.80 1.92 -11.84
N LYS A 30 -8.41 0.75 -12.10
CA LYS A 30 -9.80 0.64 -12.58
C LYS A 30 -10.85 0.61 -11.47
N LEU A 31 -10.49 0.06 -10.30
CA LEU A 31 -11.46 -0.28 -9.26
C LEU A 31 -11.39 0.63 -8.02
N ALA A 32 -10.22 1.19 -7.71
CA ALA A 32 -10.05 2.10 -6.59
C ALA A 32 -10.15 3.55 -7.06
N ASP A 33 -10.74 4.41 -6.21
CA ASP A 33 -10.78 5.86 -6.46
C ASP A 33 -9.42 6.52 -6.25
N PHE A 34 -8.59 5.91 -5.38
CA PHE A 34 -7.23 6.36 -5.13
C PHE A 34 -6.34 5.17 -4.73
N THR A 35 -5.12 5.13 -5.26
CA THR A 35 -4.15 4.05 -5.00
C THR A 35 -2.85 4.60 -4.40
N ILE A 36 -2.36 3.98 -3.33
CA ILE A 36 -1.06 4.24 -2.74
C ILE A 36 -0.19 3.00 -2.98
N ILE A 37 0.78 3.13 -3.88
CA ILE A 37 1.73 2.05 -4.17
C ILE A 37 2.87 2.13 -3.16
N THR A 38 3.16 1.02 -2.50
CA THR A 38 4.18 0.93 -1.45
C THR A 38 5.01 -0.35 -1.53
N SER A 39 6.01 -0.46 -0.65
CA SER A 39 6.78 -1.69 -0.47
C SER A 39 5.95 -2.74 0.27
N ASP A 40 6.20 -4.01 -0.07
CA ASP A 40 5.72 -5.17 0.69
C ASP A 40 6.95 -5.99 1.09
N ASN A 41 7.20 -7.15 0.49
CA ASN A 41 8.40 -7.95 0.74
C ASN A 41 9.37 -7.80 -0.45
N PRO A 42 10.20 -6.75 -0.53
CA PRO A 42 11.08 -6.51 -1.69
C PRO A 42 12.17 -7.57 -1.87
N ARG A 43 12.56 -8.28 -0.81
CA ARG A 43 13.63 -9.29 -0.84
C ARG A 43 14.90 -8.69 -1.44
N SER A 44 15.50 -9.36 -2.43
CA SER A 44 16.71 -8.89 -3.11
C SER A 44 16.46 -7.86 -4.21
N GLU A 45 15.21 -7.56 -4.56
CA GLU A 45 14.88 -6.53 -5.56
C GLU A 45 14.83 -5.14 -4.94
N ASP A 46 15.11 -4.12 -5.76
CA ASP A 46 14.89 -2.73 -5.39
C ASP A 46 13.39 -2.45 -5.22
N PRO A 47 12.93 -1.98 -4.04
CA PRO A 47 11.53 -1.61 -3.81
C PRO A 47 10.99 -0.64 -4.87
N LEU A 48 11.80 0.34 -5.31
CA LEU A 48 11.36 1.31 -6.31
C LEU A 48 11.16 0.67 -7.67
N ALA A 49 11.97 -0.32 -8.05
CA ALA A 49 11.77 -1.06 -9.29
C ALA A 49 10.44 -1.81 -9.28
N ILE A 50 10.09 -2.47 -8.17
CA ILE A 50 8.80 -3.17 -8.01
C ILE A 50 7.64 -2.18 -8.11
N ILE A 51 7.74 -1.03 -7.42
CA ILE A 51 6.71 0.01 -7.45
C ILE A 51 6.53 0.57 -8.87
N ASN A 52 7.62 0.77 -9.62
CA ASN A 52 7.57 1.25 -11.00
C ASN A 52 6.93 0.21 -11.95
N ASP A 53 7.11 -1.09 -11.70
CA ASP A 53 6.39 -2.15 -12.43
C ASP A 53 4.86 -2.01 -12.19
N ILE A 54 4.42 -1.81 -10.95
CA ILE A 54 2.99 -1.61 -10.63
C ILE A 54 2.46 -0.32 -11.28
N GLU A 55 3.21 0.78 -11.20
CA GLU A 55 2.87 2.06 -11.80
C GLU A 55 2.63 1.95 -13.31
N THR A 56 3.42 1.11 -14.00
CA THR A 56 3.23 0.85 -15.43
C THR A 56 1.86 0.28 -15.75
N GLY A 57 1.26 -0.49 -14.83
CA GLY A 57 -0.12 -0.96 -14.93
C GLY A 57 -1.15 0.15 -14.69
N ILE A 58 -0.98 0.92 -13.62
CA ILE A 58 -1.92 2.01 -13.27
C ILE A 58 -1.96 3.09 -14.36
N LYS A 59 -0.81 3.43 -14.96
CA LYS A 59 -0.71 4.42 -16.05
C LYS A 59 -1.50 4.07 -17.32
N LYS A 60 -1.99 2.84 -17.44
CA LYS A 60 -2.90 2.42 -18.54
C LYS A 60 -4.37 2.74 -18.24
N THR A 61 -4.64 3.38 -17.11
CA THR A 61 -5.97 3.70 -16.59
C THR A 61 -6.03 5.18 -16.21
N ASP A 62 -7.21 5.68 -15.88
CA ASP A 62 -7.40 7.03 -15.34
C ASP A 62 -7.35 7.08 -13.79
N GLY A 63 -6.94 5.99 -13.15
CA GLY A 63 -6.87 5.86 -11.71
C GLY A 63 -5.85 6.80 -11.07
N LYS A 64 -6.25 7.51 -10.02
CA LYS A 64 -5.36 8.40 -9.28
C LYS A 64 -4.46 7.58 -8.36
N TYR A 65 -3.18 7.93 -8.31
CA TYR A 65 -2.23 7.24 -7.44
C TYR A 65 -1.09 8.11 -6.94
N ILE A 66 -0.44 7.65 -5.88
CA ILE A 66 0.87 8.13 -5.42
C ILE A 66 1.79 6.96 -5.10
N LYS A 67 3.09 7.24 -4.96
CA LYS A 67 4.12 6.27 -4.57
C LYS A 67 4.72 6.68 -3.23
N ILE A 68 4.62 5.80 -2.23
CA ILE A 68 5.28 5.98 -0.92
C ILE A 68 5.98 4.66 -0.59
N VAL A 69 7.32 4.65 -0.68
CA VAL A 69 8.11 3.42 -0.58
C VAL A 69 7.98 2.78 0.81
N ASP A 70 8.08 3.59 1.86
CA ASP A 70 7.91 3.11 3.22
C ASP A 70 6.45 2.72 3.49
N ARG A 71 6.25 1.49 3.95
CA ARG A 71 4.91 0.92 4.12
C ARG A 71 4.15 1.56 5.27
N LYS A 72 4.84 1.90 6.37
CA LYS A 72 4.22 2.57 7.52
C LYS A 72 3.78 3.98 7.14
N GLU A 73 4.62 4.71 6.42
CA GLU A 73 4.28 6.04 5.90
C GLU A 73 3.16 6.00 4.86
N ALA A 74 3.11 4.96 4.01
CA ALA A 74 2.00 4.77 3.08
C ALA A 74 0.66 4.56 3.79
N ILE A 75 0.66 3.74 4.86
CA ILE A 75 -0.51 3.51 5.70
C ILE A 75 -0.90 4.78 6.45
N ARG A 76 0.07 5.51 7.03
CA ARG A 76 -0.16 6.79 7.69
C ARG A 76 -0.80 7.81 6.75
N TYR A 77 -0.23 7.97 5.57
CA TYR A 77 -0.76 8.87 4.55
C TYR A 77 -2.21 8.52 4.23
N ALA A 78 -2.52 7.24 4.04
CA ALA A 78 -3.89 6.79 3.76
C ALA A 78 -4.87 7.19 4.86
N ILE A 79 -4.48 7.01 6.14
CA ILE A 79 -5.30 7.33 7.31
C ILE A 79 -5.49 8.85 7.45
N GLU A 80 -4.42 9.63 7.35
CA GLU A 80 -4.46 11.09 7.52
C GLU A 80 -5.21 11.81 6.39
N HIS A 81 -5.23 11.23 5.18
CA HIS A 81 -5.89 11.82 4.01
C HIS A 81 -7.25 11.18 3.70
N ALA A 82 -7.71 10.25 4.54
CA ALA A 82 -9.04 9.69 4.42
C ALA A 82 -10.10 10.71 4.83
N GLN A 83 -11.20 10.73 4.09
CA GLN A 83 -12.35 11.57 4.36
C GLN A 83 -13.47 10.75 5.00
N SER A 84 -14.48 11.44 5.51
CA SER A 84 -15.67 10.78 6.06
C SER A 84 -16.29 9.84 5.02
N ASN A 85 -16.57 8.60 5.44
CA ASN A 85 -17.09 7.49 4.62
C ASN A 85 -16.11 6.84 3.64
N ASP A 86 -14.85 7.28 3.58
CA ASP A 86 -13.83 6.55 2.82
C ASP A 86 -13.56 5.18 3.44
N VAL A 87 -13.18 4.23 2.58
CA VAL A 87 -12.75 2.89 2.97
C VAL A 87 -11.31 2.71 2.51
N ILE A 88 -10.41 2.47 3.46
CA ILE A 88 -9.01 2.12 3.18
C ILE A 88 -8.88 0.60 3.15
N VAL A 89 -8.36 0.07 2.05
CA VAL A 89 -8.04 -1.35 1.87
C VAL A 89 -6.53 -1.49 1.85
N ILE A 90 -5.95 -2.05 2.92
CA ILE A 90 -4.54 -2.41 2.99
C ILE A 90 -4.40 -3.87 2.56
N ALA A 91 -3.78 -4.09 1.40
CA ALA A 91 -3.65 -5.41 0.79
C ALA A 91 -2.18 -5.87 0.69
N GLY A 92 -1.99 -7.17 0.49
CA GLY A 92 -0.69 -7.82 0.31
C GLY A 92 -0.35 -8.78 1.45
N LYS A 93 -0.17 -8.28 2.67
CA LYS A 93 0.37 -9.05 3.81
C LYS A 93 -0.66 -9.93 4.51
N GLY A 94 -1.87 -9.43 4.71
CA GLY A 94 -2.92 -10.15 5.44
C GLY A 94 -2.53 -10.45 6.89
N HIS A 95 -2.17 -11.71 7.18
CA HIS A 95 -1.77 -12.15 8.52
C HIS A 95 -0.25 -12.19 8.73
N GLU A 96 0.55 -11.90 7.68
CA GLU A 96 2.00 -11.81 7.80
C GLU A 96 2.42 -10.63 8.69
N THR A 97 3.34 -10.88 9.62
CA THR A 97 3.81 -9.89 10.62
C THR A 97 5.28 -9.52 10.43
N TYR A 98 5.79 -9.62 9.21
CA TYR A 98 7.19 -9.33 8.89
C TYR A 98 7.33 -8.63 7.55
N GLN A 99 8.44 -7.92 7.37
CA GLN A 99 8.85 -7.36 6.09
C GLN A 99 10.26 -7.83 5.73
N ILE A 100 10.41 -8.41 4.53
CA ILE A 100 11.66 -9.04 4.09
C ILE A 100 12.39 -8.15 3.09
N PHE A 101 13.60 -7.74 3.45
CA PHE A 101 14.55 -6.99 2.63
C PHE A 101 15.71 -7.90 2.20
N LYS A 102 16.68 -7.34 1.47
CA LYS A 102 17.80 -8.10 0.90
C LYS A 102 18.68 -8.74 1.96
N ASP A 103 18.90 -8.01 3.03
CA ASP A 103 19.87 -8.29 4.10
C ASP A 103 19.23 -8.60 5.44
N LYS A 104 17.94 -8.29 5.62
CA LYS A 104 17.23 -8.44 6.90
C LYS A 104 15.75 -8.70 6.75
N THR A 105 15.18 -9.27 7.80
CA THR A 105 13.74 -9.34 8.02
C THR A 105 13.41 -8.54 9.28
N ILE A 106 12.44 -7.64 9.19
CA ILE A 106 11.97 -6.85 10.33
C ILE A 106 10.58 -7.29 10.74
N HIS A 107 10.23 -7.09 12.00
CA HIS A 107 8.84 -7.17 12.47
C HIS A 107 8.02 -6.05 11.83
N PHE A 108 6.90 -6.41 11.22
CA PHE A 108 5.99 -5.45 10.58
C PHE A 108 4.59 -6.07 10.43
N ASP A 109 3.63 -5.65 11.25
CA ASP A 109 2.23 -6.05 11.16
C ASP A 109 1.36 -4.83 10.79
N ASP A 110 0.69 -4.88 9.62
CA ASP A 110 -0.20 -3.82 9.15
C ASP A 110 -1.25 -3.42 10.21
N ARG A 111 -1.73 -4.39 11.00
CA ARG A 111 -2.76 -4.16 12.03
C ARG A 111 -2.19 -3.41 13.24
N GLU A 112 -0.95 -3.69 13.61
CA GLU A 112 -0.28 -2.97 14.70
C GLU A 112 0.01 -1.54 14.27
N VAL A 113 0.55 -1.36 13.06
CA VAL A 113 0.83 -0.05 12.48
C VAL A 113 -0.43 0.82 12.40
N VAL A 114 -1.55 0.26 11.93
CA VAL A 114 -2.84 0.98 11.90
C VAL A 114 -3.27 1.41 13.30
N ARG A 115 -3.20 0.52 14.29
CA ARG A 115 -3.58 0.86 15.68
C ARG A 115 -2.68 1.94 16.27
N GLU A 116 -1.37 1.85 16.04
CA GLU A 116 -0.38 2.83 16.48
C GLU A 116 -0.72 4.21 15.92
N ILE A 117 -0.89 4.33 14.60
CA ILE A 117 -1.19 5.60 13.92
C ILE A 117 -2.53 6.18 14.41
N LEU A 118 -3.57 5.36 14.55
CA LEU A 118 -4.87 5.83 15.05
C LEU A 118 -4.79 6.31 16.50
N ASN A 119 -3.99 5.64 17.34
CA ASN A 119 -3.78 6.06 18.72
C ASN A 119 -3.01 7.38 18.81
N GLU A 120 -2.02 7.58 17.95
CA GLU A 120 -1.30 8.85 17.85
C GLU A 120 -2.27 9.97 17.44
N ILE A 121 -2.96 9.84 16.31
CA ILE A 121 -3.86 10.88 15.78
C ILE A 121 -4.98 11.22 16.79
N ASN A 122 -5.59 10.22 17.41
CA ASN A 122 -6.63 10.44 18.43
C ASN A 122 -6.06 10.95 19.75
N GLY A 123 -4.82 10.59 20.09
CA GLY A 123 -4.11 11.03 21.27
C GLY A 123 -3.70 12.51 21.21
N TYR A 124 -3.45 13.04 20.01
CA TYR A 124 -3.28 14.48 19.76
C TYR A 124 -4.59 15.27 19.75
N ALA A 125 -5.75 14.61 19.75
CA ALA A 125 -7.07 15.22 19.80
C ALA A 125 -7.60 15.44 21.25
N LYS A 126 -6.70 15.44 22.25
CA LYS A 126 -6.99 15.84 23.64
C LYS A 126 -6.38 17.19 23.97
#